data_AF-A0A4R0GK38-F1
#
_entry.id   AF-A0A4R0GK38-F1
#
_cell.length_a   1.000
_cell.length_b   1.000
_cell.length_c   1.000
_cell.angle_alpha   90.00
_cell.angle_beta   90.00
_cell.angle_gamma   90.00
#
_symmetry.space_group_name_H-M   'P 1'
#
loop_
_entity.id
_entity.type
_entity.pdbx_description
1 polymer ?
#
loop_
_entity_poly.entity_id
_entity_poly.type
_entity_poly.pdbx_seq_one_letter_code
_entity_poly.pdbx_strand_id
1 'polypeptide(L)'
;MRRPPFVGRAAGGRVDVAAFRRWAGAVLALTCVAVLGAGCSKVNLPGSGDADDRYGYAPKPDGSVVYQPDVVLVGGGGKAIRSVSEDGFTYVVDGGAPGADEIQPGKIMFATSQALGRVVRVEKSGGDRAVTLAPVRLTDVVRDAHITFDQPLELAAQAFAPLPDLLGEVVEEAAPATPVLPDAADATGLGGNTIALGANPGGRPDLRIAVPPIALGPARAPGGEGAADRVERKIGDWGVTAYKDTSKLGLTAQHGTAASGLKVDFDIQLLVSNLRVSGDLKVTKGVIPQPQFRVEGVHGLAVTIAAGAQGGLSDNKKARVEFPIEVTQPIIIGGLPATLKQTFKFLVQTAFTAKNGNISATGRWGLDGPIGFEGWSVLTPTFSVQESIMQSLRGVSIGVEAIVVAVEFRFGLMLGLPVAGAGLFVGVVASLGLTNGSAAGRVGLPLAGPAVKCRGSTLVLTVRAGEGLSVSGPLTKAIEHTIGVKIPKEADFISGEIVNRSVVEPDVPLCRG
;
A
#
# COMPACT_ATOMS: atom_id res chain seq x y z
N MET A 1 46.47 19.79 85.09
CA MET A 1 45.53 19.58 86.22
C MET A 1 44.34 18.76 85.74
N ARG A 2 43.75 17.95 86.63
CA ARG A 2 42.46 17.21 86.52
C ARG A 2 42.34 16.11 85.43
N ARG A 3 41.77 14.99 85.90
CA ARG A 3 41.77 13.62 85.38
C ARG A 3 40.56 13.30 84.47
N PRO A 4 40.70 12.33 83.53
CA PRO A 4 39.64 11.75 82.68
C PRO A 4 38.90 10.58 83.37
N PRO A 5 37.86 10.01 82.72
CA PRO A 5 37.96 8.64 82.19
C PRO A 5 37.34 8.52 80.76
N PHE A 6 37.00 7.37 80.12
CA PHE A 6 36.98 5.94 80.47
C PHE A 6 37.20 5.05 79.20
N VAL A 7 38.08 4.04 79.28
CA VAL A 7 38.22 2.76 78.51
C VAL A 7 37.97 2.67 76.97
N GLY A 8 38.88 1.95 76.29
CA GLY A 8 38.62 1.29 74.99
C GLY A 8 39.52 0.06 74.76
N ARG A 9 39.26 -0.72 73.70
CA ARG A 9 40.17 -1.63 72.95
C ARG A 9 39.37 -2.23 71.76
N ALA A 10 39.80 -2.03 70.50
CA ALA A 10 40.74 -2.85 69.69
C ALA A 10 40.06 -4.09 69.06
N ALA A 11 40.32 -4.53 67.81
CA ALA A 11 41.17 -4.07 66.68
C ALA A 11 40.35 -4.31 65.36
N GLY A 12 40.60 -3.73 64.18
CA GLY A 12 41.84 -3.66 63.38
C GLY A 12 42.03 -4.95 62.55
N GLY A 13 42.08 -4.95 61.21
CA GLY A 13 41.81 -3.91 60.20
C GLY A 13 42.31 -4.30 58.80
N ARG A 14 41.92 -3.54 57.76
CA ARG A 14 42.62 -3.32 56.44
C ARG A 14 42.88 -4.55 55.53
N VAL A 15 43.03 -4.45 54.20
CA VAL A 15 43.24 -3.31 53.28
C VAL A 15 42.33 -3.47 52.04
N ASP A 16 41.90 -2.36 51.45
CA ASP A 16 41.31 -2.26 50.11
C ASP A 16 42.23 -1.41 49.22
N VAL A 17 42.61 -1.88 48.02
CA VAL A 17 43.27 -1.08 46.95
C VAL A 17 42.90 -1.63 45.58
N ALA A 18 42.40 -0.76 44.72
CA ALA A 18 41.99 -1.08 43.35
C ALA A 18 43.09 -0.87 42.29
N ALA A 19 42.82 -1.46 41.11
CA ALA A 19 43.33 -1.10 39.78
C ALA A 19 44.82 -1.34 39.42
N PHE A 20 45.06 -2.31 38.51
CA PHE A 20 46.14 -2.17 37.53
C PHE A 20 45.87 -2.90 36.18
N ARG A 21 45.85 -2.09 35.10
CA ARG A 21 46.24 -2.36 33.69
C ARG A 21 46.39 -3.80 33.12
N ARG A 22 45.66 -3.99 32.00
CA ARG A 22 46.10 -4.46 30.64
C ARG A 22 46.66 -5.88 30.41
N TRP A 23 46.27 -6.39 29.22
CA TRP A 23 46.97 -7.32 28.28
C TRP A 23 46.71 -8.85 28.34
N ALA A 24 46.05 -9.33 27.27
CA ALA A 24 46.42 -10.41 26.34
C ALA A 24 46.72 -11.87 26.80
N GLY A 25 46.17 -12.84 26.04
CA GLY A 25 46.43 -14.30 26.13
C GLY A 25 45.16 -15.10 26.46
N ALA A 26 44.35 -15.66 25.55
CA ALA A 26 44.56 -16.48 24.34
C ALA A 26 44.63 -18.01 24.60
N VAL A 27 43.61 -18.75 24.10
CA VAL A 27 43.67 -20.16 23.62
C VAL A 27 43.78 -21.24 24.75
N LEU A 28 43.16 -22.44 24.78
CA LEU A 28 42.56 -23.39 23.80
C LEU A 28 41.25 -24.03 24.35
N ALA A 29 40.27 -24.30 23.46
CA ALA A 29 39.47 -25.53 23.23
C ALA A 29 38.72 -26.29 24.38
N LEU A 30 37.52 -26.86 24.18
CA LEU A 30 37.19 -27.94 23.23
C LEU A 30 35.66 -28.09 22.97
N THR A 31 35.30 -28.46 21.73
CA THR A 31 34.07 -29.15 21.25
C THR A 31 32.73 -29.06 22.02
N CYS A 32 31.72 -28.52 21.33
CA CYS A 32 30.48 -29.27 21.03
C CYS A 32 29.98 -28.91 19.62
N VAL A 33 30.00 -29.88 18.70
CA VAL A 33 29.44 -29.80 17.35
C VAL A 33 28.30 -30.82 17.27
N ALA A 34 27.07 -30.37 16.98
CA ALA A 34 26.13 -31.07 16.10
C ALA A 34 24.75 -30.36 16.01
N VAL A 35 24.44 -29.87 14.80
CA VAL A 35 23.15 -30.00 14.10
C VAL A 35 21.85 -29.70 14.88
N LEU A 36 21.26 -28.55 14.57
CA LEU A 36 19.86 -28.49 14.13
C LEU A 36 19.81 -27.76 12.79
N GLY A 37 19.38 -28.45 11.74
CA GLY A 37 19.25 -27.87 10.41
C GLY A 37 18.07 -26.90 10.37
N ALA A 38 18.28 -25.69 9.85
CA ALA A 38 17.18 -24.82 9.46
C ALA A 38 16.43 -25.49 8.31
N GLY A 39 15.28 -26.10 8.63
CA GLY A 39 14.41 -26.70 7.63
C GLY A 39 13.88 -25.63 6.70
N CYS A 40 14.08 -25.81 5.39
CA CYS A 40 13.25 -25.12 4.41
C CYS A 40 11.82 -25.66 4.57
N SER A 41 10.99 -24.92 5.30
CA SER A 41 9.54 -25.17 5.38
C SER A 41 8.99 -25.19 3.96
N LYS A 42 8.56 -26.37 3.50
CA LYS A 42 7.88 -26.47 2.21
C LYS A 42 6.48 -25.92 2.36
N VAL A 43 6.26 -24.69 1.88
CA VAL A 43 4.92 -24.13 1.74
C VAL A 43 4.18 -24.99 0.70
N ASN A 44 3.33 -25.89 1.18
CA ASN A 44 2.34 -26.56 0.33
C ASN A 44 1.25 -25.53 0.00
N LEU A 45 1.50 -24.72 -1.03
CA LEU A 45 0.48 -23.87 -1.64
C LEU A 45 -0.70 -24.76 -2.06
N PRO A 46 -1.94 -24.49 -1.59
CA PRO A 46 -3.08 -25.34 -1.88
C PRO A 46 -3.51 -25.19 -3.33
N GLY A 47 -3.13 -26.15 -4.18
CA GLY A 47 -3.56 -26.19 -5.58
C GLY A 47 -2.99 -27.40 -6.32
N SER A 48 -3.88 -28.26 -6.84
CA SER A 48 -3.54 -29.38 -7.71
C SER A 48 -3.34 -28.97 -9.18
N GLY A 49 -2.97 -27.70 -9.43
CA GLY A 49 -2.77 -27.14 -10.78
C GLY A 49 -1.44 -27.57 -11.41
N ASP A 50 -1.28 -27.27 -12.70
CA ASP A 50 -0.02 -27.54 -13.40
C ASP A 50 1.12 -26.74 -12.74
N ALA A 51 2.36 -27.17 -12.97
CA ALA A 51 3.52 -26.45 -12.46
C ALA A 51 3.64 -25.06 -13.13
N ASP A 52 3.18 -24.93 -14.37
CA ASP A 52 3.16 -23.66 -15.09
C ASP A 52 2.08 -22.69 -14.56
N ASP A 53 0.96 -23.18 -14.00
CA ASP A 53 -0.02 -22.32 -13.31
C ASP A 53 0.56 -21.73 -12.01
N ARG A 54 1.38 -22.52 -11.32
CA ARG A 54 1.96 -22.18 -10.01
C ARG A 54 3.24 -21.35 -10.09
N TYR A 55 4.05 -21.55 -11.11
CA TYR A 55 5.36 -20.90 -11.26
C TYR A 55 5.47 -20.07 -12.54
N GLY A 56 4.44 -20.01 -13.37
CA GLY A 56 4.45 -19.31 -14.66
C GLY A 56 5.08 -20.10 -15.81
N TYR A 57 4.88 -19.62 -17.02
CA TYR A 57 5.36 -20.27 -18.25
C TYR A 57 6.86 -20.04 -18.50
N ALA A 58 7.50 -20.99 -19.18
CA ALA A 58 8.88 -20.91 -19.64
C ALA A 58 9.08 -19.94 -20.82
N PRO A 59 10.25 -19.31 -20.98
CA PRO A 59 10.60 -18.58 -22.20
C PRO A 59 10.65 -19.52 -23.41
N LYS A 60 10.12 -19.09 -24.56
CA LYS A 60 10.23 -19.83 -25.82
C LYS A 60 11.46 -19.37 -26.61
N PRO A 61 12.45 -20.25 -26.88
CA PRO A 61 13.60 -19.91 -27.72
C PRO A 61 13.24 -20.07 -29.20
N ASP A 62 12.42 -19.16 -29.73
CA ASP A 62 11.96 -19.15 -31.13
C ASP A 62 12.55 -18.00 -31.98
N GLY A 63 13.45 -17.21 -31.41
CA GLY A 63 14.14 -16.09 -32.08
C GLY A 63 13.36 -14.78 -32.14
N SER A 64 12.13 -14.74 -31.63
CA SER A 64 11.34 -13.49 -31.49
C SER A 64 11.93 -12.51 -30.46
N VAL A 65 12.66 -13.04 -29.48
CA VAL A 65 13.32 -12.30 -28.40
C VAL A 65 14.82 -12.61 -28.40
N VAL A 66 15.64 -11.56 -28.37
CA VAL A 66 17.08 -11.66 -28.14
C VAL A 66 17.37 -11.21 -26.71
N TYR A 67 17.84 -12.15 -25.89
CA TYR A 67 18.19 -11.91 -24.50
C TYR A 67 19.55 -11.23 -24.34
N GLN A 68 19.79 -10.64 -23.17
CA GLN A 68 21.11 -10.13 -22.80
C GLN A 68 22.13 -11.27 -22.59
N PRO A 69 23.44 -11.05 -22.80
CA PRO A 69 24.45 -12.11 -22.74
C PRO A 69 24.64 -12.77 -21.36
N ASP A 70 24.17 -12.13 -20.28
CA ASP A 70 24.21 -12.65 -18.90
C ASP A 70 22.96 -13.43 -18.48
N VAL A 71 21.99 -13.61 -19.38
CA VAL A 71 20.75 -14.38 -19.14
C VAL A 71 20.97 -15.88 -19.38
N VAL A 72 20.71 -16.67 -18.35
CA VAL A 72 20.65 -18.14 -18.38
C VAL A 72 19.20 -18.56 -18.52
N LEU A 73 18.84 -19.13 -19.67
CA LEU A 73 17.54 -19.76 -19.89
C LEU A 73 17.56 -21.16 -19.26
N VAL A 74 16.70 -21.38 -18.26
CA VAL A 74 16.58 -22.69 -17.61
C VAL A 74 15.44 -23.49 -18.25
N GLY A 75 15.78 -24.64 -18.84
CA GLY A 75 14.81 -25.50 -19.51
C GLY A 75 13.88 -26.22 -18.53
N GLY A 76 12.71 -26.66 -19.01
CA GLY A 76 11.73 -27.43 -18.22
C GLY A 76 10.59 -26.63 -17.60
N GLY A 77 10.64 -25.29 -17.64
CA GLY A 77 9.54 -24.41 -17.22
C GLY A 77 9.17 -24.56 -15.74
N GLY A 78 7.87 -24.50 -15.41
CA GLY A 78 7.43 -24.65 -14.03
C GLY A 78 7.87 -25.98 -13.40
N LYS A 79 8.09 -27.03 -14.19
CA LYS A 79 8.53 -28.36 -13.72
C LYS A 79 10.00 -28.39 -13.28
N ALA A 80 10.80 -27.42 -13.72
CA ALA A 80 12.16 -27.21 -13.20
C ALA A 80 12.17 -26.57 -11.81
N ILE A 81 11.08 -25.94 -11.37
CA ILE A 81 10.95 -25.35 -10.03
C ILE A 81 10.38 -26.40 -9.05
N ARG A 82 11.18 -26.78 -8.06
CA ARG A 82 10.80 -27.74 -7.01
C ARG A 82 10.01 -27.10 -5.88
N SER A 83 10.41 -25.89 -5.50
CA SER A 83 9.78 -25.08 -4.46
C SER A 83 10.30 -23.65 -4.51
N VAL A 84 9.52 -22.72 -3.97
CA VAL A 84 9.95 -21.36 -3.62
C VAL A 84 9.91 -21.20 -2.10
N SER A 85 10.80 -20.39 -1.54
CA SER A 85 10.79 -19.99 -0.13
C SER A 85 9.60 -19.08 0.21
N GLU A 86 9.24 -19.01 1.49
CA GLU A 86 8.17 -18.15 2.02
C GLU A 86 8.34 -16.67 1.64
N ASP A 87 9.58 -16.22 1.42
CA ASP A 87 9.92 -14.84 1.02
C ASP A 87 9.73 -14.54 -0.48
N GLY A 88 9.54 -15.55 -1.33
CA GLY A 88 9.42 -15.40 -2.79
C GLY A 88 10.74 -15.17 -3.54
N PHE A 89 11.90 -15.15 -2.88
CA PHE A 89 13.21 -14.82 -3.47
C PHE A 89 14.10 -16.03 -3.75
N THR A 90 13.97 -17.15 -3.03
CA THR A 90 14.82 -18.33 -3.20
C THR A 90 14.06 -19.49 -3.85
N TYR A 91 14.52 -19.89 -5.04
CA TYR A 91 13.92 -20.97 -5.82
C TYR A 91 14.81 -22.21 -5.74
N VAL A 92 14.24 -23.37 -5.44
CA VAL A 92 14.92 -24.65 -5.58
C VAL A 92 14.67 -25.14 -7.01
N VAL A 93 15.72 -25.16 -7.81
CA VAL A 93 15.72 -25.50 -9.23
C VAL A 93 16.31 -26.89 -9.44
N ASP A 94 15.67 -27.71 -10.27
CA ASP A 94 16.13 -29.02 -10.70
C ASP A 94 17.58 -28.96 -11.19
N GLY A 95 18.49 -29.66 -10.52
CA GLY A 95 19.91 -29.64 -10.87
C GLY A 95 20.24 -30.30 -12.22
N GLY A 96 19.30 -31.09 -12.77
CA GLY A 96 19.39 -31.69 -14.09
C GLY A 96 18.66 -30.92 -15.20
N ALA A 97 18.02 -29.78 -14.88
CA ALA A 97 17.39 -28.96 -15.91
C ALA A 97 18.43 -28.33 -16.86
N PRO A 98 18.16 -28.25 -18.18
CA PRO A 98 19.07 -27.60 -19.12
C PRO A 98 19.40 -26.16 -18.69
N GLY A 99 20.68 -25.79 -18.66
CA GLY A 99 21.15 -24.47 -18.21
C GLY A 99 21.20 -24.28 -16.69
N ALA A 100 20.73 -25.23 -15.88
CA ALA A 100 20.81 -25.11 -14.41
C ALA A 100 22.27 -25.11 -13.90
N ASP A 101 23.18 -25.73 -14.64
CA ASP A 101 24.60 -25.77 -14.34
C ASP A 101 25.29 -24.40 -14.51
N GLU A 102 24.84 -23.62 -15.49
CA GLU A 102 25.31 -22.26 -15.82
C GLU A 102 24.87 -21.16 -14.83
N ILE A 103 23.92 -21.47 -13.93
CA ILE A 103 23.44 -20.53 -12.90
C ILE A 103 24.58 -20.22 -11.92
N GLN A 104 24.98 -18.95 -11.87
CA GLN A 104 26.05 -18.44 -11.02
C GLN A 104 25.72 -17.01 -10.54
N PRO A 105 26.25 -16.55 -9.38
CA PRO A 105 26.10 -15.17 -8.93
C PRO A 105 26.48 -14.14 -9.99
N GLY A 106 25.70 -13.07 -10.08
CA GLY A 106 25.86 -11.98 -11.04
C GLY A 106 25.12 -12.19 -12.38
N LYS A 107 24.96 -13.43 -12.86
CA LYS A 107 24.11 -13.72 -14.04
C LYS A 107 22.62 -13.52 -13.72
N ILE A 108 21.78 -13.50 -14.75
CA ILE A 108 20.31 -13.50 -14.62
C ILE A 108 19.80 -14.91 -14.87
N MET A 109 18.99 -15.44 -13.95
CA MET A 109 18.23 -16.66 -14.21
C MET A 109 16.90 -16.29 -14.89
N PHE A 110 16.50 -17.04 -15.91
CA PHE A 110 15.15 -17.01 -16.47
C PHE A 110 14.65 -18.45 -16.66
N ALA A 111 13.93 -18.95 -15.66
CA ALA A 111 13.28 -20.26 -15.72
C ALA A 111 11.81 -20.14 -16.16
N THR A 112 11.09 -19.15 -15.61
CA THR A 112 9.68 -18.89 -15.91
C THR A 112 9.35 -17.40 -15.79
N SER A 113 8.13 -16.99 -16.14
CA SER A 113 7.64 -15.61 -15.94
C SER A 113 7.67 -15.12 -14.49
N GLN A 114 7.73 -16.03 -13.51
CA GLN A 114 7.81 -15.70 -12.07
C GLN A 114 9.19 -16.00 -11.47
N ALA A 115 9.92 -16.99 -12.00
CA ALA A 115 11.30 -17.32 -11.61
C ALA A 115 12.32 -16.66 -12.58
N LEU A 116 12.32 -15.33 -12.58
CA LEU A 116 13.27 -14.50 -13.31
C LEU A 116 13.87 -13.42 -12.39
N GLY A 117 15.20 -13.24 -12.44
CA GLY A 117 15.93 -12.30 -11.59
C GLY A 117 17.45 -12.46 -11.65
N ARG A 118 18.20 -11.52 -11.07
CA ARG A 118 19.66 -11.58 -10.99
C ARG A 118 20.08 -12.48 -9.84
N VAL A 119 20.90 -13.47 -10.10
CA VAL A 119 21.37 -14.43 -9.12
C VAL A 119 22.27 -13.72 -8.10
N VAL A 120 21.84 -13.67 -6.85
CA VAL A 120 22.64 -13.14 -5.72
C VAL A 120 23.45 -14.26 -5.10
N ARG A 121 22.84 -15.44 -4.93
CA ARG A 121 23.43 -16.59 -4.23
C ARG A 121 22.96 -17.90 -4.87
N VAL A 122 23.86 -18.89 -4.90
CA VAL A 122 23.58 -20.27 -5.32
C VAL A 122 24.11 -21.22 -4.25
N GLU A 123 23.26 -22.10 -3.75
CA GLU A 123 23.59 -23.12 -2.74
C GLU A 123 23.16 -24.50 -3.25
N LYS A 124 23.87 -25.55 -2.83
CA LYS A 124 23.48 -26.93 -3.17
C LYS A 124 22.35 -27.40 -2.27
N SER A 125 21.28 -27.92 -2.86
CA SER A 125 20.12 -28.51 -2.17
C SER A 125 19.98 -29.98 -2.57
N GLY A 126 20.85 -30.83 -2.00
CA GLY A 126 20.99 -32.22 -2.44
C GLY A 126 21.52 -32.30 -3.88
N GLY A 127 20.72 -32.85 -4.80
CA GLY A 127 20.99 -32.84 -6.24
C GLY A 127 20.57 -31.55 -6.95
N ASP A 128 19.73 -30.73 -6.31
CA ASP A 128 19.14 -29.51 -6.86
C ASP A 128 19.93 -28.25 -6.44
N ARG A 129 19.56 -27.08 -6.99
CA ARG A 129 20.18 -25.78 -6.68
C ARG A 129 19.19 -24.84 -6.01
N ALA A 130 19.51 -24.35 -4.82
CA ALA A 130 18.79 -23.24 -4.20
C ALA A 130 19.38 -21.92 -4.72
N VAL A 131 18.56 -21.10 -5.37
CA VAL A 131 18.99 -19.89 -6.09
C VAL A 131 18.23 -18.69 -5.53
N THR A 132 18.93 -17.80 -4.82
CA THR A 132 18.36 -16.52 -4.35
C THR A 132 18.48 -15.47 -5.45
N LEU A 133 17.35 -14.87 -5.83
CA LEU A 133 17.24 -13.88 -6.89
C LEU A 133 17.03 -12.46 -6.34
N ALA A 134 17.65 -11.47 -6.99
CA ALA A 134 17.31 -10.07 -6.91
C ALA A 134 16.41 -9.67 -8.09
N PRO A 135 15.59 -8.62 -7.95
CA PRO A 135 14.80 -8.10 -9.06
C PRO A 135 15.68 -7.50 -10.17
N VAL A 136 15.18 -7.49 -11.41
CA VAL A 136 15.85 -6.97 -12.62
C VAL A 136 14.85 -6.20 -13.47
N ARG A 137 15.29 -5.24 -14.28
CA ARG A 137 14.42 -4.53 -15.24
C ARG A 137 14.20 -5.35 -16.50
N LEU A 138 13.18 -5.01 -17.30
CA LEU A 138 12.95 -5.68 -18.59
C LEU A 138 14.18 -5.57 -19.50
N THR A 139 14.79 -4.38 -19.57
CA THR A 139 15.99 -4.10 -20.39
C THR A 139 17.26 -4.81 -19.90
N ASP A 140 17.29 -5.26 -18.64
CA ASP A 140 18.36 -6.10 -18.10
C ASP A 140 18.26 -7.55 -18.60
N VAL A 141 17.08 -7.99 -19.08
CA VAL A 141 16.85 -9.37 -19.59
C VAL A 141 16.74 -9.40 -21.10
N VAL A 142 16.00 -8.45 -21.69
CA VAL A 142 15.71 -8.38 -23.12
C VAL A 142 16.58 -7.31 -23.76
N ARG A 143 17.34 -7.71 -24.78
CA ARG A 143 18.18 -6.81 -25.58
C ARG A 143 17.43 -6.27 -26.79
N ASP A 144 16.81 -7.16 -27.56
CA ASP A 144 16.03 -6.81 -28.76
C ASP A 144 14.75 -7.66 -28.80
N ALA A 145 13.58 -7.02 -28.91
CA ALA A 145 12.28 -7.69 -29.03
C ALA A 145 11.22 -6.74 -29.59
N HIS A 146 10.13 -7.30 -30.11
CA HIS A 146 8.92 -6.55 -30.46
C HIS A 146 7.71 -7.30 -29.91
N ILE A 147 7.14 -6.74 -28.85
CA ILE A 147 6.14 -7.38 -28.00
C ILE A 147 4.84 -6.63 -28.19
N THR A 148 3.90 -7.20 -28.94
CA THR A 148 2.56 -6.64 -29.15
C THR A 148 1.51 -7.54 -28.53
N PHE A 149 0.57 -6.94 -27.79
CA PHE A 149 -0.53 -7.66 -27.17
C PHE A 149 -1.80 -6.84 -27.17
N ASP A 150 -2.92 -7.55 -27.18
CA ASP A 150 -4.26 -7.00 -27.08
C ASP A 150 -5.16 -8.09 -26.50
N GLN A 151 -5.53 -7.97 -25.22
CA GLN A 151 -6.14 -9.04 -24.44
C GLN A 151 -7.36 -8.54 -23.64
N PRO A 152 -8.52 -9.20 -23.74
CA PRO A 152 -9.63 -8.96 -22.81
C PRO A 152 -9.27 -9.47 -21.42
N LEU A 153 -9.67 -8.74 -20.39
CA LEU A 153 -9.48 -9.10 -18.99
C LEU A 153 -10.78 -9.59 -18.36
N GLU A 154 -10.90 -10.91 -18.23
CA GLU A 154 -11.99 -11.52 -17.50
C GLU A 154 -11.68 -11.50 -15.99
N LEU A 155 -11.97 -10.37 -15.31
CA LEU A 155 -11.70 -10.20 -13.88
C LEU A 155 -12.18 -11.39 -13.01
N ALA A 156 -13.34 -11.96 -13.33
CA ALA A 156 -13.92 -13.09 -12.64
C ALA A 156 -13.15 -14.42 -12.83
N ALA A 157 -12.34 -14.55 -13.90
CA ALA A 157 -11.55 -15.74 -14.19
C ALA A 157 -10.13 -15.69 -13.59
N GLN A 158 -9.64 -14.50 -13.22
CA GLN A 158 -8.32 -14.33 -12.60
C GLN A 158 -8.33 -14.86 -11.15
N ALA A 159 -7.16 -15.12 -10.55
CA ALA A 159 -7.06 -15.53 -9.14
C ALA A 159 -6.50 -14.40 -8.26
N PHE A 160 -6.95 -14.32 -7.01
CA PHE A 160 -6.22 -13.59 -5.96
C PHE A 160 -5.00 -14.42 -5.54
N ALA A 161 -3.79 -13.93 -5.81
CA ALA A 161 -2.56 -14.62 -5.44
C ALA A 161 -2.27 -14.46 -3.94
N PRO A 162 -1.92 -15.54 -3.20
CA PRO A 162 -1.37 -15.41 -1.86
C PRO A 162 0.01 -14.77 -1.94
N LEU A 163 0.23 -13.77 -1.11
CA LEU A 163 1.43 -12.96 -1.10
C LEU A 163 2.33 -13.37 0.08
N PRO A 164 3.65 -13.53 -0.13
CA PRO A 164 4.64 -13.76 0.92
C PRO A 164 4.45 -12.90 2.18
N ASP A 165 4.57 -13.51 3.36
CA ASP A 165 4.41 -12.81 4.65
C ASP A 165 5.40 -11.64 4.83
N LEU A 166 6.55 -11.70 4.15
CA LEU A 166 7.56 -10.63 4.07
C LEU A 166 7.14 -9.40 3.25
N LEU A 167 6.02 -9.49 2.50
CA LEU A 167 5.35 -8.32 1.94
C LEU A 167 4.65 -7.47 3.01
N GLY A 168 4.63 -7.95 4.27
CA GLY A 168 4.61 -7.15 5.49
C GLY A 168 3.60 -6.02 5.46
N GLU A 169 2.43 -6.26 6.06
CA GLU A 169 1.33 -5.32 6.18
C GLU A 169 1.75 -4.02 6.92
N VAL A 170 2.45 -3.11 6.22
CA VAL A 170 3.07 -1.93 6.84
C VAL A 170 2.02 -0.86 7.04
N VAL A 171 1.55 -0.77 8.28
CA VAL A 171 0.94 0.45 8.81
C VAL A 171 2.08 1.40 9.19
N GLU A 172 2.45 2.32 8.29
CA GLU A 172 3.26 3.48 8.72
C GLU A 172 2.32 4.42 9.50
N GLU A 173 2.13 4.14 10.80
CA GLU A 173 1.58 5.13 11.73
C GLU A 173 2.63 6.22 11.94
N ALA A 174 2.43 7.36 11.28
CA ALA A 174 3.15 8.56 11.68
C ALA A 174 2.71 8.97 13.09
N ALA A 175 3.62 9.58 13.85
CA ALA A 175 3.25 10.27 15.09
C ALA A 175 2.01 11.17 14.85
N PRO A 176 1.08 11.28 15.81
CA PRO A 176 -0.17 12.01 15.61
C PRO A 176 0.16 13.39 15.06
N ALA A 177 -0.37 13.69 13.87
CA ALA A 177 -0.02 14.90 13.16
C ALA A 177 -0.27 16.08 14.09
N THR A 178 0.77 16.89 14.37
CA THR A 178 0.61 18.14 15.10
C THR A 178 -0.44 18.93 14.34
N PRO A 179 -1.64 19.16 14.90
CA PRO A 179 -2.66 19.86 14.17
C PRO A 179 -2.13 21.27 13.94
N VAL A 180 -2.08 21.69 12.67
CA VAL A 180 -1.93 23.11 12.35
C VAL A 180 -3.27 23.75 12.70
N LEU A 181 -3.46 23.95 14.00
CA LEU A 181 -4.49 24.81 14.52
C LEU A 181 -4.16 26.24 14.07
N PRO A 182 -5.15 27.06 13.67
CA PRO A 182 -4.99 28.51 13.83
C PRO A 182 -4.60 28.79 15.29
N ASP A 183 -3.84 29.86 15.51
CA ASP A 183 -3.17 30.09 16.79
C ASP A 183 -4.16 30.02 17.96
N ALA A 184 -3.75 29.42 19.08
CA ALA A 184 -4.69 29.07 20.16
C ALA A 184 -5.36 30.31 20.78
N ALA A 185 -4.79 31.51 20.57
CA ALA A 185 -5.39 32.80 20.89
C ALA A 185 -6.71 33.06 20.12
N ASP A 186 -6.78 32.69 18.84
CA ASP A 186 -7.95 32.89 17.97
C ASP A 186 -9.09 31.89 18.25
N ALA A 187 -8.78 30.79 18.95
CA ALA A 187 -9.72 29.71 19.29
C ALA A 187 -10.22 29.75 20.75
N THR A 188 -10.13 30.90 21.44
CA THR A 188 -10.46 31.06 22.87
C THR A 188 -11.97 31.13 23.20
N GLY A 189 -12.85 30.76 22.27
CA GLY A 189 -14.29 30.64 22.49
C GLY A 189 -14.81 29.22 22.24
N LEU A 190 -15.60 28.68 23.18
CA LEU A 190 -16.25 27.34 23.15
C LEU A 190 -15.40 26.15 23.61
N GLY A 191 -14.73 26.29 24.76
CA GLY A 191 -14.35 25.14 25.60
C GLY A 191 -15.51 24.68 26.48
N GLY A 192 -16.00 23.46 26.29
CA GLY A 192 -17.02 22.81 27.15
C GLY A 192 -18.40 22.70 26.50
N ASN A 193 -19.10 21.58 26.77
CA ASN A 193 -20.40 21.23 26.16
C ASN A 193 -21.58 22.00 26.78
N THR A 194 -21.48 23.33 26.85
CA THR A 194 -22.50 24.25 27.35
C THR A 194 -22.57 25.47 26.45
N ILE A 195 -23.58 25.51 25.57
CA ILE A 195 -23.93 26.73 24.84
C ILE A 195 -24.63 27.67 25.83
N ALA A 196 -23.84 28.48 26.55
CA ALA A 196 -24.37 29.53 27.42
C ALA A 196 -24.83 30.72 26.56
N LEU A 197 -26.14 30.83 26.34
CA LEU A 197 -26.75 31.94 25.58
C LEU A 197 -26.78 33.24 26.40
N GLY A 198 -25.61 33.87 26.54
CA GLY A 198 -25.44 35.23 27.04
C GLY A 198 -25.49 35.38 28.57
N ALA A 199 -24.39 35.88 29.14
CA ALA A 199 -24.38 36.35 30.53
C ALA A 199 -25.27 37.60 30.66
N ASN A 200 -26.52 37.40 31.06
CA ASN A 200 -27.47 38.48 31.28
C ASN A 200 -27.35 38.94 32.75
N PRO A 201 -27.00 40.21 33.05
CA PRO A 201 -26.68 40.67 34.42
C PRO A 201 -27.90 40.77 35.37
N GLY A 202 -29.01 40.09 35.05
CA GLY A 202 -30.31 40.17 35.73
C GLY A 202 -30.78 38.88 36.41
N GLY A 203 -29.90 37.90 36.65
CA GLY A 203 -30.18 36.78 37.58
C GLY A 203 -31.30 35.81 37.18
N ARG A 204 -31.54 35.59 35.88
CA ARG A 204 -32.45 34.54 35.38
C ARG A 204 -31.71 33.22 35.15
N PRO A 205 -32.39 32.05 35.29
CA PRO A 205 -31.73 30.75 35.22
C PRO A 205 -31.08 30.49 33.85
N ASP A 206 -29.85 29.98 33.93
CA ASP A 206 -28.97 29.61 32.83
C ASP A 206 -29.63 28.54 31.93
N LEU A 207 -29.94 28.86 30.67
CA LEU A 207 -30.60 27.94 29.74
C LEU A 207 -29.61 26.87 29.25
N ARG A 208 -29.45 25.82 30.05
CA ARG A 208 -28.62 24.67 29.71
C ARG A 208 -29.33 23.77 28.71
N ILE A 209 -29.02 23.97 27.43
CA ILE A 209 -29.42 23.04 26.36
C ILE A 209 -28.59 21.76 26.52
N ALA A 210 -29.12 20.80 27.28
CA ALA A 210 -28.59 19.45 27.35
C ALA A 210 -28.90 18.72 26.04
N VAL A 211 -28.00 18.84 25.06
CA VAL A 211 -28.05 18.03 23.84
C VAL A 211 -27.77 16.57 24.26
N PRO A 212 -28.64 15.60 23.92
CA PRO A 212 -28.36 14.20 24.21
C PRO A 212 -27.06 13.77 23.53
N PRO A 213 -26.29 12.83 24.11
CA PRO A 213 -25.08 12.33 23.48
C PRO A 213 -25.43 11.79 22.09
N ILE A 214 -24.75 12.31 21.07
CA ILE A 214 -24.92 11.86 19.69
C ILE A 214 -24.40 10.42 19.63
N ALA A 215 -25.32 9.46 19.66
CA ALA A 215 -25.00 8.07 19.42
C ALA A 215 -24.49 7.95 17.99
N LEU A 216 -23.23 7.49 17.84
CA LEU A 216 -22.67 7.20 16.53
C LEU A 216 -23.50 6.07 15.91
N GLY A 217 -24.24 6.40 14.85
CA GLY A 217 -24.71 5.36 13.93
C GLY A 217 -23.49 4.62 13.37
N PRO A 218 -23.57 3.31 13.12
CA PRO A 218 -22.50 2.63 12.39
C PRO A 218 -22.30 3.33 11.04
N ALA A 219 -21.07 3.30 10.55
CA ALA A 219 -20.82 3.58 9.14
C ALA A 219 -21.80 2.76 8.29
N ARG A 220 -22.31 3.36 7.21
CA ARG A 220 -23.12 2.61 6.24
C ARG A 220 -22.24 1.50 5.68
N ALA A 221 -22.79 0.28 5.60
CA ALA A 221 -22.05 -0.87 5.11
C ALA A 221 -21.39 -0.56 3.74
N PRO A 222 -20.10 -0.90 3.57
CA PRO A 222 -19.36 -0.64 2.33
C PRO A 222 -19.91 -1.44 1.14
N GLY A 223 -19.75 -0.90 -0.08
CA GLY A 223 -20.36 -1.40 -1.32
C GLY A 223 -19.78 -2.69 -1.91
N GLY A 224 -18.91 -3.40 -1.18
CA GLY A 224 -18.42 -4.74 -1.53
C GLY A 224 -19.48 -5.84 -1.42
N GLU A 225 -20.64 -5.57 -0.82
CA GLU A 225 -21.75 -6.52 -0.77
C GLU A 225 -22.19 -6.94 -2.19
N GLY A 226 -22.47 -8.24 -2.36
CA GLY A 226 -22.82 -8.84 -3.65
C GLY A 226 -21.66 -9.15 -4.63
N ALA A 227 -20.41 -8.78 -4.33
CA ALA A 227 -19.27 -9.17 -5.18
C ALA A 227 -19.05 -10.70 -5.17
N ALA A 228 -18.79 -11.27 -6.36
CA ALA A 228 -18.72 -12.71 -6.59
C ALA A 228 -17.46 -13.36 -6.03
N ASP A 229 -16.32 -12.68 -6.14
CA ASP A 229 -15.04 -13.11 -5.56
C ASP A 229 -14.51 -12.00 -4.62
N ARG A 230 -13.95 -12.42 -3.48
CA ARG A 230 -13.39 -11.54 -2.45
C ARG A 230 -12.30 -12.26 -1.67
N VAL A 231 -11.35 -11.49 -1.16
CA VAL A 231 -10.39 -11.97 -0.17
C VAL A 231 -10.25 -10.96 0.96
N GLU A 232 -10.28 -11.47 2.19
CA GLU A 232 -10.24 -10.69 3.42
C GLU A 232 -8.89 -10.89 4.12
N ARG A 233 -8.30 -9.80 4.61
CA ARG A 233 -7.07 -9.79 5.42
C ARG A 233 -7.19 -8.77 6.54
N LYS A 234 -6.37 -8.92 7.57
CA LYS A 234 -6.37 -8.05 8.74
C LYS A 234 -4.99 -7.42 8.94
N ILE A 235 -4.85 -6.18 8.50
CA ILE A 235 -3.64 -5.35 8.56
C ILE A 235 -3.62 -4.56 9.86
N GLY A 236 -3.01 -5.13 10.91
CA GLY A 236 -3.02 -4.51 12.24
C GLY A 236 -4.46 -4.34 12.75
N ASP A 237 -4.92 -3.09 12.92
CA ASP A 237 -6.29 -2.76 13.32
C ASP A 237 -7.28 -2.58 12.16
N TRP A 238 -6.82 -2.75 10.90
CA TRP A 238 -7.65 -2.67 9.70
C TRP A 238 -8.12 -4.04 9.23
N GLY A 239 -9.43 -4.23 9.08
CA GLY A 239 -10.00 -5.29 8.25
C GLY A 239 -10.10 -4.80 6.81
N VAL A 240 -9.47 -5.48 5.86
CA VAL A 240 -9.44 -5.08 4.45
C VAL A 240 -9.97 -6.21 3.57
N THR A 241 -10.87 -5.86 2.66
CA THR A 241 -11.51 -6.78 1.72
C THR A 241 -11.33 -6.24 0.31
N ALA A 242 -10.49 -6.88 -0.50
CA ALA A 242 -10.54 -6.65 -1.94
C ALA A 242 -11.57 -7.59 -2.56
N TYR A 243 -12.24 -7.13 -3.60
CA TYR A 243 -13.30 -7.87 -4.27
C TYR A 243 -13.40 -7.49 -5.74
N LYS A 244 -14.01 -8.39 -6.51
CA LYS A 244 -14.17 -8.24 -7.95
C LYS A 244 -15.37 -9.02 -8.48
N ASP A 245 -15.90 -8.55 -9.58
CA ASP A 245 -16.83 -9.25 -10.44
C ASP A 245 -16.65 -8.79 -11.90
N THR A 246 -17.61 -9.06 -12.77
CA THR A 246 -17.55 -8.67 -14.19
C THR A 246 -17.76 -7.18 -14.46
N SER A 247 -18.19 -6.41 -13.45
CA SER A 247 -18.63 -5.01 -13.56
C SER A 247 -17.86 -4.04 -12.66
N LYS A 248 -17.26 -4.54 -11.58
CA LYS A 248 -16.48 -3.73 -10.63
C LYS A 248 -15.27 -4.47 -10.10
N LEU A 249 -14.28 -3.67 -9.72
CA LEU A 249 -13.11 -4.05 -8.96
C LEU A 249 -12.97 -3.05 -7.82
N GLY A 250 -12.86 -3.52 -6.58
CA GLY A 250 -12.82 -2.59 -5.46
C GLY A 250 -12.09 -3.11 -4.23
N LEU A 251 -11.92 -2.17 -3.31
CA LEU A 251 -11.35 -2.39 -1.99
C LEU A 251 -12.23 -1.69 -0.96
N THR A 252 -12.67 -2.48 0.02
CA THR A 252 -13.25 -2.03 1.28
C THR A 252 -12.15 -2.08 2.35
N ALA A 253 -12.08 -1.08 3.23
CA ALA A 253 -11.32 -1.21 4.48
C ALA A 253 -12.09 -0.61 5.66
N GLN A 254 -11.93 -1.25 6.82
CA GLN A 254 -12.62 -0.96 8.07
C GLN A 254 -11.62 -0.88 9.24
N HIS A 255 -11.77 0.10 10.12
CA HIS A 255 -10.93 0.29 11.31
C HIS A 255 -11.79 0.38 12.56
N GLY A 256 -11.40 -0.32 13.62
CA GLY A 256 -11.99 -0.11 14.96
C GLY A 256 -13.38 -0.71 15.18
N THR A 257 -13.72 -1.84 14.54
CA THR A 257 -15.04 -2.48 14.64
C THR A 257 -15.47 -2.90 16.05
N ALA A 258 -14.54 -3.01 17.02
CA ALA A 258 -14.80 -3.52 18.37
C ALA A 258 -14.53 -2.54 19.55
N ALA A 259 -14.03 -1.33 19.32
CA ALA A 259 -13.55 -0.44 20.39
C ALA A 259 -14.14 0.99 20.38
N SER A 260 -14.00 1.67 21.51
CA SER A 260 -14.14 3.12 21.65
C SER A 260 -12.95 3.84 21.02
N GLY A 261 -13.19 4.87 20.20
CA GLY A 261 -12.12 5.66 19.55
C GLY A 261 -12.44 5.98 18.09
N LEU A 262 -11.42 5.91 17.23
CA LEU A 262 -11.55 6.13 15.79
C LEU A 262 -12.20 4.93 15.08
N LYS A 263 -13.26 5.21 14.33
CA LYS A 263 -13.83 4.30 13.33
C LYS A 263 -13.68 4.91 11.95
N VAL A 264 -13.23 4.11 10.99
CA VAL A 264 -13.16 4.50 9.57
C VAL A 264 -13.58 3.30 8.75
N ASP A 265 -14.53 3.53 7.86
CA ASP A 265 -14.99 2.56 6.88
C ASP A 265 -14.99 3.26 5.52
N PHE A 266 -14.30 2.71 4.54
CA PHE A 266 -14.36 3.21 3.18
C PHE A 266 -14.45 2.07 2.16
N ASP A 267 -14.97 2.42 1.00
CA ASP A 267 -15.16 1.53 -0.14
C ASP A 267 -14.87 2.31 -1.42
N ILE A 268 -13.94 1.80 -2.25
CA ILE A 268 -13.48 2.46 -3.47
C ILE A 268 -13.49 1.43 -4.60
N GLN A 269 -14.20 1.75 -5.68
CA GLN A 269 -14.48 0.87 -6.82
C GLN A 269 -14.07 1.53 -8.13
N LEU A 270 -13.30 0.81 -8.95
CA LEU A 270 -13.29 1.02 -10.40
C LEU A 270 -14.49 0.27 -11.00
N LEU A 271 -15.29 1.00 -11.77
CA LEU A 271 -16.39 0.45 -12.56
C LEU A 271 -15.84 0.10 -13.94
N VAL A 272 -16.08 -1.14 -14.39
CA VAL A 272 -15.49 -1.70 -15.60
C VAL A 272 -16.52 -2.37 -16.49
N SER A 273 -16.26 -2.38 -17.79
CA SER A 273 -17.09 -3.01 -18.82
C SER A 273 -16.22 -3.35 -20.01
N ASN A 274 -16.16 -4.61 -20.43
CA ASN A 274 -15.26 -5.08 -21.49
C ASN A 274 -13.80 -4.66 -21.24
N LEU A 275 -13.33 -4.81 -19.99
CA LEU A 275 -11.98 -4.44 -19.58
C LEU A 275 -10.96 -5.10 -20.52
N ARG A 276 -10.05 -4.32 -21.09
CA ARG A 276 -9.09 -4.76 -22.10
C ARG A 276 -7.76 -4.07 -21.86
N VAL A 277 -6.66 -4.79 -22.07
CA VAL A 277 -5.32 -4.21 -22.01
C VAL A 277 -4.57 -4.54 -23.29
N SER A 278 -4.00 -3.50 -23.89
CA SER A 278 -3.20 -3.59 -25.10
C SER A 278 -1.89 -2.84 -24.95
N GLY A 279 -0.90 -3.18 -25.76
CA GLY A 279 0.38 -2.50 -25.78
C GLY A 279 1.27 -2.93 -26.92
N ASP A 280 2.18 -2.03 -27.28
CA ASP A 280 3.28 -2.23 -28.21
C ASP A 280 4.56 -1.84 -27.47
N LEU A 281 5.48 -2.81 -27.38
CA LEU A 281 6.73 -2.67 -26.68
C LEU A 281 7.87 -3.16 -27.55
N LYS A 282 8.50 -2.20 -28.23
CA LYS A 282 9.74 -2.42 -28.97
C LYS A 282 10.95 -2.18 -28.08
N VAL A 283 11.73 -3.22 -27.84
CA VAL A 283 13.06 -3.13 -27.20
C VAL A 283 14.11 -3.19 -28.30
N THR A 284 15.07 -2.28 -28.30
CA THR A 284 16.18 -2.27 -29.27
C THR A 284 17.46 -1.87 -28.56
N LYS A 285 18.47 -2.74 -28.58
CA LYS A 285 19.76 -2.58 -27.88
C LYS A 285 19.61 -2.27 -26.37
N GLY A 286 18.60 -2.85 -25.72
CA GLY A 286 18.28 -2.62 -24.31
C GLY A 286 17.65 -1.26 -24.00
N VAL A 287 17.08 -0.58 -25.02
CA VAL A 287 16.35 0.69 -24.86
C VAL A 287 14.92 0.55 -25.39
N ILE A 288 13.98 1.23 -24.73
CA ILE A 288 12.56 1.26 -25.07
C ILE A 288 12.23 2.70 -25.53
N PRO A 289 12.16 2.97 -26.85
CA PRO A 289 12.11 4.35 -27.35
C PRO A 289 10.69 4.95 -27.40
N GLN A 290 9.67 4.12 -27.60
CA GLN A 290 8.27 4.52 -27.75
C GLN A 290 7.34 3.42 -27.21
N PRO A 291 7.27 3.23 -25.88
CA PRO A 291 6.41 2.20 -25.32
C PRO A 291 4.94 2.62 -25.37
N GLN A 292 4.03 1.67 -25.57
CA GLN A 292 2.59 1.87 -25.52
C GLN A 292 1.97 0.88 -24.54
N PHE A 293 1.07 1.36 -23.69
CA PHE A 293 0.29 0.53 -22.77
C PHE A 293 -1.05 1.22 -22.51
N ARG A 294 -2.14 0.57 -22.88
CA ARG A 294 -3.50 1.11 -22.78
C ARG A 294 -4.37 0.18 -21.95
N VAL A 295 -5.15 0.75 -21.04
CA VAL A 295 -6.23 0.07 -20.33
C VAL A 295 -7.55 0.69 -20.79
N GLU A 296 -8.42 -0.14 -21.36
CA GLU A 296 -9.72 0.26 -21.90
C GLU A 296 -10.85 -0.44 -21.12
N GLY A 297 -12.04 0.17 -21.12
CA GLY A 297 -13.22 -0.39 -20.43
C GLY A 297 -13.38 0.03 -18.96
N VAL A 298 -12.46 0.80 -18.38
CA VAL A 298 -12.68 1.49 -17.08
C VAL A 298 -13.58 2.70 -17.33
N HIS A 299 -14.85 2.62 -16.93
CA HIS A 299 -15.86 3.64 -17.24
C HIS A 299 -16.29 4.50 -16.05
N GLY A 300 -15.74 4.25 -14.85
CA GLY A 300 -16.04 5.09 -13.70
C GLY A 300 -15.28 4.76 -12.43
N LEU A 301 -15.43 5.66 -11.45
CA LEU A 301 -14.94 5.56 -10.09
C LEU A 301 -16.11 5.79 -9.13
N ALA A 302 -16.34 4.89 -8.19
CA ALA A 302 -17.31 5.08 -7.10
C ALA A 302 -16.60 4.99 -5.75
N VAL A 303 -16.95 5.89 -4.83
CA VAL A 303 -16.34 5.99 -3.50
C VAL A 303 -17.42 6.20 -2.45
N THR A 304 -17.38 5.43 -1.37
CA THR A 304 -18.13 5.70 -0.14
C THR A 304 -17.15 5.78 1.03
N ILE A 305 -17.27 6.80 1.86
CA ILE A 305 -16.49 6.99 3.09
C ILE A 305 -17.45 7.24 4.23
N ALA A 306 -17.17 6.66 5.38
CA ALA A 306 -17.72 7.03 6.67
C ALA A 306 -16.62 6.95 7.74
N ALA A 307 -16.54 7.94 8.61
CA ALA A 307 -15.59 7.95 9.71
C ALA A 307 -16.16 8.70 10.92
N GLY A 308 -15.70 8.35 12.10
CA GLY A 308 -16.07 9.05 13.34
C GLY A 308 -15.04 8.85 14.45
N ALA A 309 -14.97 9.83 15.35
CA ALA A 309 -14.01 9.87 16.45
C ALA A 309 -14.74 10.19 17.76
N GLN A 310 -14.43 9.42 18.81
CA GLN A 310 -15.05 9.59 20.13
C GLN A 310 -14.30 10.63 20.97
N GLY A 311 -12.97 10.55 21.02
CA GLY A 311 -12.08 11.46 21.75
C GLY A 311 -11.67 12.71 20.96
N GLY A 312 -11.93 12.77 19.65
CA GLY A 312 -11.56 13.89 18.79
C GLY A 312 -10.08 13.88 18.46
N LEU A 313 -9.33 14.91 18.86
CA LEU A 313 -7.89 15.05 18.57
C LEU A 313 -7.05 13.83 18.99
N SER A 314 -7.42 13.16 20.09
CA SER A 314 -6.73 11.96 20.59
C SER A 314 -6.85 10.73 19.68
N ASP A 315 -7.85 10.72 18.81
CA ASP A 315 -8.23 9.58 17.98
C ASP A 315 -7.68 9.73 16.55
N ASN A 316 -7.03 10.85 16.23
CA ASN A 316 -6.52 11.12 14.89
C ASN A 316 -5.37 10.18 14.53
N LYS A 317 -5.48 9.58 13.35
CA LYS A 317 -4.52 8.61 12.81
C LYS A 317 -4.10 9.04 11.41
N LYS A 318 -2.81 8.92 11.14
CA LYS A 318 -2.27 8.90 9.78
C LYS A 318 -1.74 7.50 9.55
N ALA A 319 -2.52 6.69 8.84
CA ALA A 319 -2.21 5.32 8.50
C ALA A 319 -2.02 5.22 6.98
N ARG A 320 -0.77 5.12 6.55
CA ARG A 320 -0.49 4.56 5.22
C ARG A 320 -0.58 3.05 5.36
N VAL A 321 -1.41 2.40 4.56
CA VAL A 321 -1.64 0.95 4.61
C VAL A 321 -1.43 0.39 3.21
N GLU A 322 -0.29 -0.24 3.02
CA GLU A 322 0.01 -0.91 1.77
C GLU A 322 -0.62 -2.29 1.82
N PHE A 323 -1.72 -2.46 1.08
CA PHE A 323 -2.37 -3.75 0.89
C PHE A 323 -2.05 -4.29 -0.50
N PRO A 324 -0.86 -4.89 -0.71
CA PRO A 324 -0.64 -5.63 -1.92
C PRO A 324 -1.67 -6.77 -1.91
N ILE A 325 -2.54 -6.73 -2.91
CA ILE A 325 -3.23 -7.90 -3.41
C ILE A 325 -2.87 -7.94 -4.87
N GLU A 326 -2.36 -9.09 -5.31
CA GLU A 326 -2.10 -9.32 -6.72
C GLU A 326 -3.24 -10.16 -7.29
N VAL A 327 -3.98 -9.57 -8.23
CA VAL A 327 -4.79 -10.35 -9.16
C VAL A 327 -3.89 -10.67 -10.35
N THR A 328 -3.63 -11.95 -10.60
CA THR A 328 -2.65 -12.38 -11.60
C THR A 328 -3.28 -13.16 -12.76
N GLN A 329 -2.75 -12.93 -13.95
CA GLN A 329 -3.06 -13.72 -15.14
C GLN A 329 -1.76 -13.97 -15.93
N PRO A 330 -1.27 -15.21 -16.00
CA PRO A 330 -0.09 -15.54 -16.81
C PRO A 330 -0.47 -15.51 -18.29
N ILE A 331 0.33 -14.81 -19.10
CA ILE A 331 0.12 -14.67 -20.54
C ILE A 331 1.44 -14.80 -21.29
N ILE A 332 1.42 -15.38 -22.49
CA ILE A 332 2.61 -15.46 -23.36
C ILE A 332 2.41 -14.47 -24.51
N ILE A 333 3.27 -13.46 -24.58
CA ILE A 333 3.21 -12.41 -25.61
C ILE A 333 4.48 -12.49 -26.44
N GLY A 334 4.37 -12.78 -27.74
CA GLY A 334 5.52 -12.80 -28.65
C GLY A 334 6.68 -13.66 -28.15
N GLY A 335 6.40 -14.88 -27.67
CA GLY A 335 7.41 -15.79 -27.11
C GLY A 335 7.83 -15.50 -25.66
N LEU A 336 7.58 -14.29 -25.16
CA LEU A 336 7.92 -13.87 -23.79
C LEU A 336 6.78 -14.17 -22.80
N PRO A 337 7.00 -15.01 -21.78
CA PRO A 337 6.00 -15.31 -20.77
C PRO A 337 5.99 -14.17 -19.74
N ALA A 338 4.86 -13.51 -19.57
CA ALA A 338 4.66 -12.40 -18.64
C ALA A 338 3.48 -12.70 -17.70
N THR A 339 3.38 -11.91 -16.63
CA THR A 339 2.22 -11.94 -15.73
C THR A 339 1.57 -10.58 -15.78
N LEU A 340 0.32 -10.52 -16.24
CA LEU A 340 -0.49 -9.35 -15.99
C LEU A 340 -0.85 -9.33 -14.50
N LYS A 341 -0.57 -8.21 -13.86
CA LYS A 341 -0.80 -7.99 -12.44
C LYS A 341 -1.70 -6.79 -12.21
N GLN A 342 -2.55 -6.92 -11.21
CA GLN A 342 -3.26 -5.79 -10.63
C GLN A 342 -2.89 -5.65 -9.16
N THR A 343 -2.53 -4.44 -8.72
CA THR A 343 -2.10 -4.16 -7.34
C THR A 343 -2.85 -2.97 -6.77
N PHE A 344 -3.15 -3.03 -5.48
CA PHE A 344 -3.78 -1.94 -4.72
C PHE A 344 -2.78 -1.36 -3.72
N LYS A 345 -2.89 -0.07 -3.43
CA LYS A 345 -2.26 0.58 -2.26
C LYS A 345 -3.22 1.62 -1.73
N PHE A 346 -3.28 1.85 -0.42
CA PHE A 346 -4.10 2.94 0.12
C PHE A 346 -3.47 3.72 1.26
N LEU A 347 -4.03 4.90 1.52
CA LEU A 347 -3.63 5.79 2.60
C LEU A 347 -4.89 6.42 3.19
N VAL A 348 -4.97 6.43 4.52
CA VAL A 348 -5.99 7.15 5.27
C VAL A 348 -5.32 8.14 6.23
N GLN A 349 -5.79 9.38 6.22
CA GLN A 349 -5.40 10.38 7.21
C GLN A 349 -6.66 11.06 7.78
N THR A 350 -6.83 11.03 9.10
CA THR A 350 -7.96 11.64 9.79
C THR A 350 -7.53 12.87 10.60
N ALA A 351 -8.43 13.85 10.69
CA ALA A 351 -8.25 15.08 11.47
C ALA A 351 -9.60 15.58 12.01
N PHE A 352 -10.11 14.89 13.03
CA PHE A 352 -11.24 15.29 13.86
C PHE A 352 -10.76 16.19 14.99
N THR A 353 -11.34 17.38 15.18
CA THR A 353 -11.03 18.24 16.33
C THR A 353 -12.01 18.10 17.49
N ALA A 354 -13.24 17.65 17.23
CA ALA A 354 -14.28 17.48 18.25
C ALA A 354 -14.56 16.02 18.64
N LYS A 355 -15.05 15.85 19.86
CA LYS A 355 -15.52 14.57 20.42
C LYS A 355 -16.88 14.17 19.84
N ASN A 356 -17.08 12.87 19.66
CA ASN A 356 -18.27 12.26 19.07
C ASN A 356 -18.60 12.82 17.66
N GLY A 357 -17.55 13.15 16.91
CA GLY A 357 -17.63 13.65 15.55
C GLY A 357 -17.88 12.53 14.54
N ASN A 358 -18.58 12.82 13.45
CA ASN A 358 -18.70 11.92 12.31
C ASN A 358 -18.82 12.64 10.97
N ILE A 359 -18.28 12.01 9.93
CA ILE A 359 -18.33 12.44 8.54
C ILE A 359 -18.68 11.23 7.65
N SER A 360 -19.52 11.43 6.65
CA SER A 360 -19.81 10.41 5.64
C SER A 360 -20.17 11.03 4.30
N ALA A 361 -19.78 10.38 3.20
CA ALA A 361 -20.09 10.83 1.85
C ALA A 361 -19.99 9.68 0.82
N THR A 362 -20.72 9.82 -0.27
CA THR A 362 -20.69 8.91 -1.43
C THR A 362 -20.56 9.72 -2.71
N GLY A 363 -19.61 9.37 -3.58
CA GLY A 363 -19.38 10.02 -4.86
C GLY A 363 -19.28 9.01 -5.99
N ARG A 364 -19.73 9.40 -7.19
CA ARG A 364 -19.60 8.61 -8.41
C ARG A 364 -19.18 9.51 -9.56
N TRP A 365 -18.21 9.05 -10.32
CA TRP A 365 -17.63 9.76 -11.46
C TRP A 365 -17.57 8.85 -12.67
N GLY A 366 -17.95 9.37 -13.83
CA GLY A 366 -17.79 8.69 -15.11
C GLY A 366 -16.42 9.01 -15.71
N LEU A 367 -15.79 8.00 -16.25
CA LEU A 367 -14.55 8.08 -17.02
C LEU A 367 -14.86 7.59 -18.43
N ASP A 368 -14.46 8.31 -19.47
CA ASP A 368 -14.67 7.87 -20.86
C ASP A 368 -13.42 8.11 -21.71
N GLY A 369 -12.97 7.04 -22.38
CA GLY A 369 -11.67 6.95 -23.07
C GLY A 369 -10.65 6.01 -22.38
N PRO A 370 -9.52 5.73 -23.05
CA PRO A 370 -8.47 4.86 -22.52
C PRO A 370 -7.68 5.54 -21.38
N ILE A 371 -7.15 4.73 -20.47
CA ILE A 371 -6.19 5.14 -19.45
C ILE A 371 -4.81 4.57 -19.82
N GLY A 372 -3.78 5.40 -19.81
CA GLY A 372 -2.40 4.91 -19.89
C GLY A 372 -1.45 5.74 -20.72
N PHE A 373 -0.81 5.08 -21.68
CA PHE A 373 0.47 5.34 -22.32
C PHE A 373 0.61 5.35 -23.85
N GLU A 374 1.05 6.44 -24.49
CA GLU A 374 1.60 6.38 -25.85
C GLU A 374 2.92 7.14 -26.02
N GLY A 375 4.01 6.38 -26.19
CA GLY A 375 5.36 6.93 -26.27
C GLY A 375 5.72 7.67 -24.99
N TRP A 376 5.71 9.00 -25.05
CA TRP A 376 5.99 9.90 -23.93
C TRP A 376 4.79 10.80 -23.55
N SER A 377 3.58 10.40 -23.96
CA SER A 377 2.32 11.08 -23.62
C SER A 377 1.39 10.19 -22.81
N VAL A 378 0.77 10.75 -21.78
CA VAL A 378 -0.25 10.06 -20.96
C VAL A 378 -1.62 10.19 -21.63
N LEU A 379 -2.31 9.07 -21.78
CA LEU A 379 -3.73 9.00 -22.10
C LEU A 379 -4.55 9.23 -20.83
N THR A 380 -5.27 10.33 -20.79
CA THR A 380 -6.25 10.64 -19.74
C THR A 380 -7.68 10.51 -20.29
N PRO A 381 -8.57 9.75 -19.65
CA PRO A 381 -9.98 9.72 -20.01
C PRO A 381 -10.64 11.07 -19.70
N THR A 382 -11.73 11.36 -20.41
CA THR A 382 -12.62 12.47 -20.06
C THR A 382 -13.33 12.16 -18.74
N PHE A 383 -13.58 13.21 -17.95
CA PHE A 383 -14.10 13.10 -16.59
C PHE A 383 -15.48 13.75 -16.46
N SER A 384 -16.41 13.05 -15.82
CA SER A 384 -17.76 13.53 -15.53
C SER A 384 -18.19 13.22 -14.09
N VAL A 385 -19.04 14.07 -13.51
CA VAL A 385 -19.63 13.84 -12.19
C VAL A 385 -21.01 13.21 -12.37
N GLN A 386 -21.20 11.99 -11.87
CA GLN A 386 -22.49 11.28 -11.88
C GLN A 386 -23.25 11.50 -10.58
N GLU A 387 -22.56 11.38 -9.44
CA GLU A 387 -23.09 11.63 -8.10
C GLU A 387 -22.12 12.52 -7.35
N SER A 388 -22.58 13.71 -6.93
CA SER A 388 -21.74 14.70 -6.28
C SER A 388 -21.48 14.34 -4.82
N ILE A 389 -20.21 14.10 -4.49
CA ILE A 389 -19.81 13.77 -3.12
C ILE A 389 -20.06 14.91 -2.13
N MET A 390 -20.06 16.17 -2.59
CA MET A 390 -20.47 17.33 -1.78
C MET A 390 -21.96 17.28 -1.40
N GLN A 391 -22.82 16.82 -2.31
CA GLN A 391 -24.26 16.74 -2.07
C GLN A 391 -24.63 15.60 -1.12
N SER A 392 -23.85 14.52 -1.09
CA SER A 392 -23.99 13.40 -0.14
C SER A 392 -23.24 13.61 1.18
N LEU A 393 -22.31 14.57 1.27
CA LEU A 393 -21.53 14.85 2.46
C LEU A 393 -22.42 15.21 3.66
N ARG A 394 -22.43 14.33 4.66
CA ARG A 394 -23.12 14.48 5.95
C ARG A 394 -22.11 14.35 7.08
N GLY A 395 -22.53 14.81 8.26
CA GLY A 395 -21.72 14.73 9.45
C GLY A 395 -22.17 15.71 10.53
N VAL A 396 -22.10 15.28 11.78
CA VAL A 396 -22.44 16.10 12.96
C VAL A 396 -21.20 16.26 13.83
N SER A 397 -20.79 17.51 14.01
CA SER A 397 -19.62 17.86 14.80
C SER A 397 -19.79 19.21 15.49
N ILE A 398 -19.11 19.39 16.62
CA ILE A 398 -18.95 20.69 17.27
C ILE A 398 -17.63 21.36 16.81
N GLY A 399 -16.77 20.63 16.09
CA GLY A 399 -15.48 21.11 15.59
C GLY A 399 -15.35 20.98 14.07
N VAL A 400 -14.11 21.02 13.59
CA VAL A 400 -13.76 20.74 12.19
C VAL A 400 -13.36 19.26 12.11
N GLU A 401 -13.77 18.62 11.03
CA GLU A 401 -13.43 17.24 10.73
C GLU A 401 -12.88 17.17 9.32
N ALA A 402 -11.83 16.40 9.14
CA ALA A 402 -11.36 16.02 7.82
C ALA A 402 -10.98 14.55 7.76
N ILE A 403 -11.14 13.97 6.58
CA ILE A 403 -10.57 12.68 6.22
C ILE A 403 -10.00 12.78 4.80
N VAL A 404 -8.80 12.26 4.61
CA VAL A 404 -8.20 12.04 3.29
C VAL A 404 -8.06 10.55 3.09
N VAL A 405 -8.65 10.03 2.01
CA VAL A 405 -8.43 8.66 1.54
C VAL A 405 -7.81 8.72 0.16
N ALA A 406 -6.69 8.04 -0.04
CA ALA A 406 -6.09 7.86 -1.35
C ALA A 406 -5.93 6.37 -1.67
N VAL A 407 -6.23 5.98 -2.91
CA VAL A 407 -6.06 4.61 -3.43
C VAL A 407 -5.35 4.64 -4.77
N GLU A 408 -4.36 3.76 -4.95
CA GLU A 408 -3.71 3.46 -6.23
C GLU A 408 -4.25 2.12 -6.75
N PHE A 409 -4.86 2.13 -7.93
CA PHE A 409 -5.16 0.94 -8.73
C PHE A 409 -4.11 0.80 -9.81
N ARG A 410 -3.19 -0.16 -9.67
CA ARG A 410 -2.09 -0.41 -10.61
C ARG A 410 -2.43 -1.59 -11.51
N PHE A 411 -2.31 -1.41 -12.81
CA PHE A 411 -2.32 -2.46 -13.83
C PHE A 411 -0.89 -2.56 -14.39
N GLY A 412 -0.30 -3.76 -14.46
CA GLY A 412 1.08 -3.91 -14.92
C GLY A 412 1.32 -5.21 -15.66
N LEU A 413 2.07 -5.13 -16.76
CA LEU A 413 2.64 -6.31 -17.43
C LEU A 413 4.03 -6.56 -16.83
N MET A 414 4.12 -7.54 -15.95
CA MET A 414 5.29 -7.79 -15.10
C MET A 414 6.00 -9.09 -15.46
N LEU A 415 7.32 -9.08 -15.31
CA LEU A 415 8.23 -10.19 -15.49
C LEU A 415 9.07 -10.38 -14.22
N GLY A 416 9.31 -11.63 -13.85
CA GLY A 416 10.12 -12.00 -12.70
C GLY A 416 9.31 -12.11 -11.41
N LEU A 417 10.04 -11.99 -10.31
CA LEU A 417 9.60 -12.37 -8.96
C LEU A 417 8.17 -11.90 -8.63
N PRO A 418 7.31 -12.77 -8.06
CA PRO A 418 5.96 -12.36 -7.62
C PRO A 418 6.00 -11.13 -6.71
N VAL A 419 6.94 -11.08 -5.77
CA VAL A 419 7.13 -9.97 -4.83
C VAL A 419 7.75 -8.71 -5.44
N ALA A 420 8.31 -8.78 -6.65
CA ALA A 420 9.17 -7.74 -7.19
C ALA A 420 9.34 -7.83 -8.72
N GLY A 421 8.23 -7.92 -9.45
CA GLY A 421 8.25 -7.97 -10.91
C GLY A 421 8.64 -6.63 -11.52
N ALA A 422 9.31 -6.66 -12.68
CA ALA A 422 9.56 -5.48 -13.51
C ALA A 422 8.74 -5.52 -14.79
N GLY A 423 8.33 -4.35 -15.24
CA GLY A 423 7.77 -4.16 -16.57
C GLY A 423 6.94 -2.89 -16.65
N LEU A 424 6.13 -2.80 -17.69
CA LEU A 424 5.26 -1.64 -17.93
C LEU A 424 4.10 -1.64 -16.94
N PHE A 425 3.73 -0.46 -16.44
CA PHE A 425 2.54 -0.28 -15.62
C PHE A 425 1.83 1.03 -15.89
N VAL A 426 0.53 1.02 -15.59
CA VAL A 426 -0.36 2.17 -15.54
C VAL A 426 -1.09 2.14 -14.20
N GLY A 427 -0.95 3.20 -13.42
CA GLY A 427 -1.61 3.40 -12.14
C GLY A 427 -2.67 4.48 -12.22
N VAL A 428 -3.85 4.24 -11.65
CA VAL A 428 -4.87 5.26 -11.38
C VAL A 428 -4.82 5.57 -9.90
N VAL A 429 -4.39 6.78 -9.55
CA VAL A 429 -4.39 7.27 -8.15
C VAL A 429 -5.59 8.18 -7.96
N ALA A 430 -6.55 7.73 -7.16
CA ALA A 430 -7.68 8.52 -6.69
C ALA A 430 -7.40 9.00 -5.27
N SER A 431 -7.31 10.32 -5.07
CA SER A 431 -7.16 10.96 -3.76
C SER A 431 -8.37 11.84 -3.47
N LEU A 432 -9.02 11.60 -2.34
CA LEU A 432 -10.24 12.26 -1.93
C LEU A 432 -10.07 12.82 -0.51
N GLY A 433 -10.01 14.14 -0.41
CA GLY A 433 -10.15 14.88 0.84
C GLY A 433 -11.59 15.32 1.06
N LEU A 434 -12.12 15.10 2.26
CA LEU A 434 -13.43 15.60 2.70
C LEU A 434 -13.21 16.46 3.95
N THR A 435 -13.91 17.60 4.04
CA THR A 435 -13.92 18.44 5.24
C THR A 435 -15.35 18.82 5.64
N ASN A 436 -15.63 18.77 6.94
CA ASN A 436 -16.94 19.06 7.52
C ASN A 436 -16.76 20.04 8.68
N GLY A 437 -17.24 21.27 8.50
CA GLY A 437 -17.15 22.32 9.52
C GLY A 437 -18.19 22.16 10.63
N SER A 438 -17.97 22.90 11.73
CA SER A 438 -18.78 22.79 12.94
C SER A 438 -20.26 23.08 12.71
N ALA A 439 -21.13 22.23 13.24
CA ALA A 439 -22.56 22.47 13.31
C ALA A 439 -22.91 23.61 14.29
N ALA A 440 -22.04 23.94 15.26
CA ALA A 440 -22.22 25.08 16.15
C ALA A 440 -22.17 26.43 15.39
N GLY A 441 -21.43 26.50 14.27
CA GLY A 441 -21.45 27.63 13.35
C GLY A 441 -22.80 27.91 12.69
N ARG A 442 -23.81 27.03 12.87
CA ARG A 442 -25.21 27.27 12.47
C ARG A 442 -26.03 28.00 13.53
N VAL A 443 -25.51 28.19 14.75
CA VAL A 443 -26.15 28.99 15.80
C VAL A 443 -25.75 30.44 15.59
N GLY A 444 -26.56 31.17 14.82
CA GLY A 444 -26.30 32.57 14.52
C GLY A 444 -26.25 33.44 15.78
N LEU A 445 -25.04 33.85 16.17
CA LEU A 445 -24.89 35.02 17.02
C LEU A 445 -25.45 36.23 16.27
N PRO A 446 -26.41 36.99 16.83
CA PRO A 446 -27.14 38.05 16.10
C PRO A 446 -26.26 39.24 15.65
N LEU A 447 -24.96 39.21 15.93
CA LEU A 447 -23.97 40.21 15.58
C LEU A 447 -22.87 39.71 14.62
N ALA A 448 -22.85 38.41 14.27
CA ALA A 448 -21.73 37.77 13.55
C ALA A 448 -22.04 37.34 12.10
N GLY A 449 -23.22 37.68 11.57
CA GLY A 449 -23.63 37.36 10.19
C GLY A 449 -24.39 36.02 10.06
N PRO A 450 -24.71 35.60 8.81
CA PRO A 450 -25.47 34.38 8.56
C PRO A 450 -24.69 33.14 9.00
N ALA A 451 -25.40 32.19 9.60
CA ALA A 451 -24.80 31.04 10.26
C ALA A 451 -24.33 29.98 9.24
N VAL A 452 -23.05 30.03 8.88
CA VAL A 452 -22.45 29.24 7.79
C VAL A 452 -21.81 27.95 8.31
N LYS A 453 -22.27 26.80 7.79
CA LYS A 453 -21.56 25.52 7.93
C LYS A 453 -20.73 25.26 6.67
N CYS A 454 -19.42 25.49 6.75
CA CYS A 454 -18.48 25.14 5.69
C CYS A 454 -18.41 23.62 5.50
N ARG A 455 -18.35 23.17 4.25
CA ARG A 455 -18.10 21.80 3.81
C ARG A 455 -17.16 21.84 2.61
N GLY A 456 -16.20 20.93 2.54
CA GLY A 456 -15.21 20.85 1.47
C GLY A 456 -15.07 19.44 0.92
N SER A 457 -14.81 19.33 -0.37
CA SER A 457 -14.37 18.08 -1.00
C SER A 457 -13.33 18.37 -2.06
N THR A 458 -12.18 17.71 -1.98
CA THR A 458 -11.10 17.76 -2.97
C THR A 458 -10.94 16.38 -3.58
N LEU A 459 -11.19 16.24 -4.89
CA LEU A 459 -10.85 15.05 -5.65
C LEU A 459 -9.66 15.35 -6.57
N VAL A 460 -8.61 14.55 -6.44
CA VAL A 460 -7.51 14.48 -7.40
C VAL A 460 -7.49 13.07 -7.99
N LEU A 461 -7.55 12.97 -9.31
CA LEU A 461 -7.41 11.71 -10.04
C LEU A 461 -6.23 11.84 -11.00
N THR A 462 -5.23 10.99 -10.83
CA THR A 462 -3.97 11.03 -11.59
C THR A 462 -3.71 9.68 -12.25
N VAL A 463 -3.33 9.70 -13.53
CA VAL A 463 -2.73 8.55 -14.21
C VAL A 463 -1.21 8.63 -14.02
N ARG A 464 -0.60 7.53 -13.60
CA ARG A 464 0.86 7.33 -13.56
C ARG A 464 1.23 6.24 -14.56
N ALA A 465 2.35 6.43 -15.23
CA ALA A 465 2.83 5.58 -16.30
C ALA A 465 4.33 5.34 -16.10
N GLY A 466 4.75 4.08 -16.11
CA GLY A 466 6.15 3.74 -15.89
C GLY A 466 6.60 2.38 -16.40
N GLU A 467 7.91 2.18 -16.40
CA GLU A 467 8.56 0.87 -16.36
C GLU A 467 9.28 0.82 -15.01
N GLY A 468 9.09 -0.24 -14.23
CA GLY A 468 9.77 -0.31 -12.95
C GLY A 468 9.45 -1.54 -12.15
N LEU A 469 10.16 -1.66 -11.05
CA LEU A 469 9.90 -2.67 -10.04
C LEU A 469 8.64 -2.33 -9.27
N SER A 470 7.67 -3.24 -9.28
CA SER A 470 6.46 -3.16 -8.47
C SER A 470 6.76 -3.57 -7.02
N VAL A 471 7.56 -2.76 -6.33
CA VAL A 471 8.06 -3.01 -4.97
C VAL A 471 7.78 -1.80 -4.11
N SER A 472 7.16 -1.98 -2.94
CA SER A 472 6.85 -0.85 -2.05
C SER A 472 8.09 -0.32 -1.31
N GLY A 473 8.04 0.88 -0.74
CA GLY A 473 9.18 1.51 -0.08
C GLY A 473 9.69 0.73 1.17
N PRO A 474 8.81 0.35 2.11
CA PRO A 474 9.17 -0.52 3.24
C PRO A 474 9.68 -1.89 2.79
N LEU A 475 8.99 -2.50 1.82
CA LEU A 475 9.39 -3.78 1.23
C LEU A 475 10.79 -3.68 0.61
N THR A 476 11.07 -2.62 -0.16
CA THR A 476 12.40 -2.39 -0.74
C THR A 476 13.48 -2.49 0.33
N LYS A 477 13.31 -1.80 1.47
CA LYS A 477 14.26 -1.86 2.60
C LYS A 477 14.37 -3.27 3.21
N ALA A 478 13.25 -3.99 3.35
CA ALA A 478 13.22 -5.35 3.88
C ALA A 478 13.97 -6.33 2.96
N ILE A 479 13.77 -6.24 1.65
CA ILE A 479 14.50 -7.04 0.66
C ILE A 479 15.97 -6.63 0.65
N GLU A 480 16.30 -5.33 0.58
CA GLU A 480 17.69 -4.83 0.63
C GLU A 480 18.44 -5.35 1.86
N HIS A 481 17.77 -5.46 3.01
CA HIS A 481 18.31 -6.07 4.24
C HIS A 481 18.49 -7.59 4.11
N THR A 482 17.50 -8.31 3.56
CA THR A 482 17.52 -9.78 3.43
C THR A 482 18.51 -10.28 2.38
N ILE A 483 18.62 -9.63 1.21
CA ILE A 483 19.49 -10.06 0.12
C ILE A 483 20.84 -9.30 0.09
N GLY A 484 20.99 -8.21 0.86
CA GLY A 484 22.23 -7.43 0.96
C GLY A 484 22.57 -6.59 -0.28
N VAL A 485 21.64 -6.41 -1.22
CA VAL A 485 21.83 -5.70 -2.50
C VAL A 485 20.83 -4.55 -2.61
N LYS A 486 21.31 -3.36 -3.00
CA LYS A 486 20.44 -2.20 -3.26
C LYS A 486 19.54 -2.44 -4.46
N ILE A 487 18.26 -2.09 -4.32
CA ILE A 487 17.25 -2.31 -5.35
C ILE A 487 17.02 -0.99 -6.10
N PRO A 488 16.97 -0.99 -7.45
CA PRO A 488 16.65 0.21 -8.19
C PRO A 488 15.22 0.66 -7.86
N LYS A 489 15.05 1.94 -7.57
CA LYS A 489 13.72 2.48 -7.23
C LYS A 489 12.79 2.40 -8.43
N GLU A 490 11.50 2.29 -8.13
CA GLU A 490 10.43 2.56 -9.09
C GLU A 490 10.64 3.92 -9.76
N ALA A 491 10.51 3.96 -11.09
CA ALA A 491 10.59 5.15 -11.91
C ALA A 491 9.26 5.36 -12.64
N ASP A 492 8.48 6.33 -12.17
CA ASP A 492 7.46 6.94 -13.04
C ASP A 492 8.21 7.67 -14.16
N PHE A 493 7.92 7.35 -15.41
CA PHE A 493 8.42 8.15 -16.53
C PHE A 493 7.49 9.32 -16.82
N ILE A 494 6.19 9.15 -16.58
CA ILE A 494 5.18 10.13 -16.93
C ILE A 494 4.00 10.06 -15.95
N SER A 495 3.38 11.20 -15.67
CA SER A 495 2.10 11.27 -14.98
C SER A 495 1.24 12.36 -15.60
N GLY A 496 -0.08 12.19 -15.54
CA GLY A 496 -1.07 13.11 -16.07
C GLY A 496 -2.25 13.24 -15.12
N GLU A 497 -2.69 14.47 -14.87
CA GLU A 497 -3.86 14.74 -14.05
C GLU A 497 -5.14 14.59 -14.91
N ILE A 498 -6.07 13.74 -14.49
CA ILE A 498 -7.41 13.63 -15.10
C ILE A 498 -8.31 14.74 -14.55
N VAL A 499 -8.28 14.92 -13.23
CA VAL A 499 -8.99 16.00 -12.56
C VAL A 499 -8.29 16.39 -11.26
N ASN A 500 -8.35 17.68 -10.95
CA ASN A 500 -8.08 18.22 -9.63
C ASN A 500 -9.16 19.27 -9.36
N ARG A 501 -10.14 18.88 -8.55
CA ARG A 501 -11.30 19.70 -8.22
C ARG A 501 -11.46 19.77 -6.72
N SER A 502 -11.28 20.97 -6.18
CA SER A 502 -11.81 21.36 -4.88
C SER A 502 -13.18 22.02 -5.07
N VAL A 503 -14.14 21.66 -4.22
CA VAL A 503 -15.46 22.29 -4.11
C VAL A 503 -15.70 22.60 -2.65
N VAL A 504 -16.20 23.80 -2.37
CA VAL A 504 -16.48 24.30 -1.02
C VAL A 504 -17.90 24.87 -0.98
N GLU A 505 -18.67 24.50 0.03
CA GLU A 505 -20.05 24.98 0.25
C GLU A 505 -20.24 25.54 1.67
N PRO A 506 -20.82 26.74 1.84
CA PRO A 506 -21.06 27.74 0.80
C PRO A 506 -19.74 28.34 0.31
N ASP A 507 -19.75 28.80 -0.95
CA ASP A 507 -18.56 29.32 -1.62
C ASP A 507 -18.24 30.77 -1.19
N VAL A 508 -17.76 30.92 0.04
CA VAL A 508 -17.41 32.20 0.67
C VAL A 508 -15.96 32.19 1.16
N PRO A 509 -15.26 33.35 1.25
CA PRO A 509 -13.87 33.41 1.69
C PRO A 509 -13.59 32.67 3.01
N LEU A 510 -14.49 32.79 3.99
CA LEU A 510 -14.40 32.11 5.29
C LEU A 510 -14.31 30.57 5.18
N CYS A 511 -14.87 29.97 4.13
CA CYS A 511 -14.84 28.53 3.92
C CYS A 511 -13.72 28.06 2.98
N ARG A 512 -13.11 28.95 2.19
CA ARG A 512 -12.07 28.63 1.21
C ARG A 512 -10.69 28.42 1.85
N GLY A 513 -10.45 29.04 3.01
CA GLY A 513 -9.12 29.11 3.66
C GLY A 513 -8.39 30.39 3.28
#